data_AF-A0A919A446-F1
#
_entry.id   AF-A0A919A446-F1
#
_cell.length_a   1.000
_cell.length_b   1.000
_cell.length_c   1.000
_cell.angle_alpha   90.00
_cell.angle_beta   90.00
_cell.angle_gamma   90.00
#
_symmetry.space_group_name_H-M   'P 1'
#
loop_
_entity.id
_entity.type
_entity.pdbx_description
1 polymer ?
#
loop_
_entity_poly.entity_id
_entity_poly.type
_entity_poly.pdbx_seq_one_letter_code
_entity_poly.pdbx_strand_id
1 'polypeptide(L)'
;MAEPDVFRIEPAMPPQMYKTYAMASPLSTHTRQATCEEVGCDQYRQGWRVRVETLTPDLLHAARTSGRRYVEQQVAAGETYLVFEAGQACFKASTHRAPIGRPPLYLVRDGDHRGNPRGTKARLHQRPADWVEDFAEHQQALADEIKKG
;
A
#
# COMPACT_ATOMS: atom_id res chain seq x y z
N MET A 1 2.32 25.69 -3.18
CA MET A 1 1.49 25.34 -4.35
C MET A 1 1.92 23.94 -4.75
N ALA A 2 1.03 22.95 -4.67
CA ALA A 2 1.38 21.57 -5.02
C ALA A 2 1.62 21.47 -6.53
N GLU A 3 2.73 20.87 -6.95
CA GLU A 3 3.01 20.61 -8.37
C GLU A 3 1.91 19.72 -8.97
N PRO A 4 1.46 19.98 -10.21
CA PRO A 4 0.46 19.15 -10.85
C PRO A 4 1.00 17.73 -11.03
N ASP A 5 0.27 16.75 -10.51
CA ASP A 5 0.56 15.33 -10.71
C ASP A 5 0.43 15.04 -12.22
N VAL A 6 1.58 14.94 -12.90
CA VAL A 6 1.73 14.86 -14.38
C VAL A 6 0.91 13.72 -15.01
N PHE A 7 0.44 12.77 -14.19
CA PHE A 7 -0.34 11.60 -14.62
C PHE A 7 -1.84 11.71 -14.34
N ARG A 8 -2.36 12.86 -13.90
CA ARG A 8 -3.80 13.06 -13.65
C ARG A 8 -4.40 14.14 -14.54
N ILE A 9 -5.56 13.83 -15.11
CA ILE A 9 -6.39 14.81 -15.83
C ILE A 9 -6.97 15.79 -14.80
N GLU A 10 -6.75 17.09 -15.02
CA GLU A 10 -7.29 18.13 -14.14
C GLU A 10 -8.83 18.18 -14.25
N PRO A 11 -9.57 18.11 -13.12
CA PRO A 11 -11.02 18.13 -13.16
C PRO A 11 -11.56 19.50 -13.56
N ALA A 12 -12.51 19.53 -14.51
CA ALA A 12 -13.08 20.76 -15.07
C ALA A 12 -13.94 21.58 -14.10
N MET A 13 -14.44 20.97 -13.03
CA MET A 13 -15.27 21.64 -12.01
C MET A 13 -14.50 21.78 -10.68
N PRO A 14 -15.00 22.55 -9.71
CA PRO A 14 -14.46 22.55 -8.35
C PRO A 14 -14.65 21.19 -7.65
N PRO A 15 -13.79 20.80 -6.68
CA PRO A 15 -13.84 19.47 -6.09
C PRO A 15 -15.17 19.14 -5.41
N GLN A 16 -15.87 20.14 -4.86
CA GLN A 16 -17.19 19.97 -4.26
C GLN A 16 -18.30 19.48 -5.20
N MET A 17 -18.08 19.54 -6.52
CA MET A 17 -19.02 19.04 -7.53
C MET A 17 -18.79 17.56 -7.85
N TYR A 18 -17.73 16.95 -7.29
CA TYR A 18 -17.40 15.56 -7.49
C TYR A 18 -17.76 14.72 -6.27
N LYS A 19 -18.04 13.45 -6.53
CA LYS A 19 -18.22 12.42 -5.53
C LYS A 19 -17.21 11.30 -5.80
N THR A 20 -16.40 10.98 -4.80
CA THR A 20 -15.42 9.89 -4.85
C THR A 20 -15.96 8.67 -4.13
N TYR A 21 -15.95 7.55 -4.83
CA TYR A 21 -16.31 6.22 -4.33
C TYR A 21 -15.02 5.42 -4.09
N ALA A 22 -14.89 4.78 -2.93
CA ALA A 22 -13.70 4.01 -2.59
C ALA A 22 -14.03 2.77 -1.75
N MET A 23 -13.29 1.68 -2.00
CA MET A 23 -13.20 0.53 -1.12
C MET A 23 -11.86 0.57 -0.40
N ALA A 24 -11.88 0.64 0.93
CA ALA A 24 -10.66 0.80 1.71
C ALA A 24 -10.49 -0.34 2.73
N SER A 25 -9.28 -0.89 2.81
CA SER A 25 -8.88 -1.86 3.83
C SER A 25 -7.70 -1.31 4.65
N PRO A 26 -7.95 -0.38 5.61
CA PRO A 26 -6.89 0.20 6.41
C PRO A 26 -6.03 -0.84 7.15
N LEU A 27 -4.71 -0.66 7.11
CA LEU A 27 -3.75 -1.60 7.72
C LEU A 27 -4.03 -1.86 9.21
N SER A 28 -4.41 -0.82 9.96
CA SER A 28 -4.65 -0.91 11.41
C SER A 28 -5.86 -1.77 11.79
N THR A 29 -6.82 -1.99 10.89
CA THR A 29 -8.08 -2.67 11.21
C THR A 29 -8.37 -3.90 10.34
N HIS A 30 -7.69 -4.03 9.19
CA HIS A 30 -7.92 -5.12 8.23
C HIS A 30 -6.72 -6.07 8.11
N THR A 31 -5.63 -5.78 8.81
CA THR A 31 -4.44 -6.62 8.80
C THR A 31 -3.94 -6.90 10.20
N ARG A 32 -3.22 -8.02 10.36
CA ARG A 32 -2.42 -8.33 11.55
C ARG A 32 -0.95 -8.42 11.17
N GLN A 33 -0.06 -8.38 12.17
CA GLN A 33 1.33 -8.75 11.95
C GLN A 33 1.42 -10.20 11.46
N ALA A 34 2.29 -10.42 10.49
CA ALA A 34 2.47 -11.71 9.84
C ALA A 34 3.94 -12.12 9.77
N THR A 35 4.19 -13.41 9.72
CA THR A 35 5.55 -13.94 9.51
C THR A 35 5.97 -13.81 8.04
N CYS A 36 7.25 -14.00 7.76
CA CYS A 36 7.75 -14.04 6.38
C CYS A 36 7.14 -15.18 5.56
N GLU A 37 6.83 -16.31 6.20
CA GLU A 37 6.20 -17.46 5.56
C GLU A 37 4.77 -17.15 5.15
N GLU A 38 3.97 -16.56 6.05
CA GLU A 38 2.57 -16.21 5.81
C GLU A 38 2.37 -15.24 4.65
N VAL A 39 3.31 -14.31 4.43
CA VAL A 39 3.23 -13.33 3.34
C VAL A 39 3.96 -13.78 2.07
N GLY A 40 4.49 -15.02 2.04
CA GLY A 40 5.23 -15.53 0.89
C GLY A 40 6.49 -14.74 0.56
N CYS A 41 7.18 -14.20 1.57
CA CYS A 41 8.36 -13.34 1.38
C CYS A 41 9.48 -14.04 0.61
N ASP A 42 9.91 -13.45 -0.50
CA ASP A 42 10.97 -14.03 -1.36
C ASP A 42 12.27 -14.25 -0.60
N GLN A 43 12.66 -13.31 0.26
CA GLN A 43 13.89 -13.43 1.05
C GLN A 43 13.82 -14.63 2.01
N TYR A 44 12.66 -14.92 2.59
CA TYR A 44 12.48 -16.12 3.39
C TYR A 44 12.50 -17.38 2.53
N ARG A 45 11.84 -17.36 1.37
CA ARG A 45 11.73 -18.55 0.50
C ARG A 45 13.04 -18.93 -0.21
N GLN A 46 13.85 -17.94 -0.57
CA GLN A 46 14.99 -18.10 -1.48
C GLN A 46 16.33 -17.71 -0.82
N GLY A 47 16.29 -17.13 0.38
CA GLY A 47 17.45 -16.45 0.95
C GLY A 47 17.68 -15.09 0.30
N TRP A 48 18.72 -14.40 0.73
CA TRP A 48 19.12 -13.12 0.13
C TRP A 48 20.60 -12.85 0.36
N ARG A 49 21.14 -11.90 -0.40
CA ARG A 49 22.51 -11.44 -0.25
C ARG A 49 22.55 -9.94 -0.07
N VAL A 50 23.50 -9.47 0.72
CA VAL A 50 23.74 -8.03 0.92
C VAL A 50 25.19 -7.73 0.64
N ARG A 51 25.45 -6.73 -0.22
CA ARG A 51 26.80 -6.33 -0.59
C ARG A 51 27.38 -5.41 0.47
N VAL A 52 28.48 -5.83 1.10
CA VAL A 52 29.11 -5.13 2.24
C VAL A 52 29.50 -3.71 1.86
N GLU A 53 30.08 -3.52 0.68
CA GLU A 53 30.63 -2.23 0.25
C GLU A 53 29.55 -1.18 -0.06
N THR A 54 28.29 -1.61 -0.21
CA THR A 54 27.16 -0.71 -0.47
C THR A 54 26.44 -0.27 0.80
N LEU A 55 26.81 -0.84 1.96
CA LEU A 55 26.18 -0.52 3.23
C LEU A 55 26.94 0.59 3.95
N THR A 56 26.19 1.43 4.65
CA THR A 56 26.78 2.28 5.69
C THR A 56 27.28 1.42 6.85
N PRO A 57 28.25 1.89 7.65
CA PRO A 57 28.77 1.15 8.80
C PRO A 57 27.68 0.67 9.76
N ASP A 58 26.65 1.48 10.01
CA ASP A 58 25.53 1.13 10.89
C ASP A 58 24.67 -0.01 10.33
N LEU A 59 24.38 0.00 9.02
CA LEU A 59 23.62 -1.06 8.37
C LEU A 59 24.41 -2.36 8.29
N LEU A 60 25.72 -2.27 8.06
CA LEU A 60 26.61 -3.43 8.09
C LEU A 60 26.67 -4.04 9.50
N HIS A 61 26.81 -3.20 10.53
CA HIS A 61 26.77 -3.65 11.91
C HIS A 61 25.44 -4.34 12.21
N ALA A 62 24.31 -3.71 11.89
CA ALA A 62 22.98 -4.28 12.08
C ALA A 62 22.79 -5.60 11.33
N ALA A 63 23.30 -5.74 10.11
CA ALA A 63 23.24 -6.98 9.36
C ALA A 63 23.99 -8.11 10.07
N ARG A 64 25.22 -7.84 10.54
CA ARG A 64 26.08 -8.81 11.25
C ARG A 64 25.57 -9.16 12.65
N THR A 65 24.93 -8.23 13.35
CA THR A 65 24.40 -8.44 14.71
C THR A 65 22.91 -8.79 14.75
N SER A 66 22.28 -9.01 13.59
CA SER A 66 20.85 -9.31 13.48
C SER A 66 20.38 -10.64 14.08
N GLY A 67 21.31 -11.47 14.57
CA GLY A 67 21.04 -12.84 15.06
C GLY A 67 20.66 -13.84 13.96
N ARG A 68 20.77 -13.45 12.68
CA ARG A 68 20.52 -14.33 11.53
C ARG A 68 21.79 -15.05 11.14
N ARG A 69 21.66 -16.29 10.67
CA ARG A 69 22.78 -17.04 10.11
C ARG A 69 23.12 -16.47 8.74
N TYR A 70 24.40 -16.17 8.55
CA TYR A 70 24.94 -15.76 7.27
C TYR A 70 26.35 -16.32 7.06
N VAL A 71 26.77 -16.35 5.80
CA VAL A 71 28.15 -16.64 5.39
C VAL A 71 28.71 -15.39 4.71
N GLU A 72 29.95 -15.02 5.03
CA GLU A 72 30.66 -13.99 4.27
C GLU A 72 31.29 -14.65 3.04
N GLN A 73 30.90 -14.20 1.85
CA GLN A 73 31.39 -14.69 0.58
C GLN A 73 32.13 -13.57 -0.15
N GLN A 74 33.45 -13.73 -0.29
CA GLN A 74 34.25 -12.88 -1.15
C GLN A 74 34.13 -13.39 -2.59
N VAL A 75 33.59 -12.55 -3.48
CA VAL A 75 33.34 -12.91 -4.89
C VAL A 75 34.44 -12.38 -5.80
N ALA A 76 35.02 -11.23 -5.45
CA ALA A 76 36.18 -10.64 -6.11
C ALA A 76 36.96 -9.73 -5.13
N ALA A 77 38.07 -9.17 -5.59
CA ALA A 77 38.79 -8.16 -4.83
C ALA A 77 37.88 -6.93 -4.59
N GLY A 78 37.63 -6.59 -3.32
CA GLY A 78 36.74 -5.48 -2.96
C GLY A 78 35.24 -5.76 -3.17
N GLU A 79 34.84 -7.01 -3.33
CA GLU A 79 33.43 -7.38 -3.42
C GLU A 79 33.10 -8.56 -2.50
N THR A 80 32.39 -8.23 -1.42
CA THR A 80 32.00 -9.15 -0.36
C THR A 80 30.49 -9.12 -0.17
N TYR A 81 29.89 -10.31 -0.11
CA TYR A 81 28.47 -10.46 0.21
C TYR A 81 28.29 -11.15 1.55
N LEU A 82 27.34 -10.66 2.32
CA LEU A 82 26.71 -11.42 3.40
C LEU A 82 25.57 -12.24 2.78
N VAL A 83 25.70 -13.56 2.77
CA VAL A 83 24.72 -14.48 2.19
C VAL A 83 23.88 -15.09 3.30
N PHE A 84 22.59 -14.82 3.28
CA PHE A 84 21.60 -15.32 4.24
C PHE A 84 20.78 -16.43 3.60
N GLU A 85 20.74 -17.59 4.25
CA GLU A 85 20.01 -18.76 3.76
C GLU A 85 18.49 -18.60 3.86
N ALA A 86 17.77 -19.34 3.02
CA ALA A 86 16.31 -19.48 3.08
C ALA A 86 15.84 -20.04 4.44
N GLY A 87 14.56 -19.81 4.75
CA GLY A 87 13.92 -20.24 6.00
C GLY A 87 14.12 -19.29 7.18
N GLN A 88 14.82 -18.16 6.99
CA GLN A 88 15.09 -17.17 8.03
C GLN A 88 14.23 -15.92 7.85
N ALA A 89 13.82 -15.31 8.97
CA ALA A 89 13.06 -14.06 8.92
C ALA A 89 13.86 -12.96 8.22
N CYS A 90 13.25 -12.23 7.29
CA CYS A 90 13.93 -11.14 6.59
C CYS A 90 14.18 -9.92 7.51
N PHE A 91 14.92 -8.91 7.03
CA PHE A 91 15.13 -7.67 7.78
C PHE A 91 13.85 -6.82 7.95
N LYS A 92 12.85 -7.02 7.07
CA LYS A 92 11.56 -6.31 7.10
C LYS A 92 10.44 -7.12 7.75
N ALA A 93 10.76 -8.18 8.50
CA ALA A 93 9.77 -9.08 9.06
C ALA A 93 8.73 -8.36 9.96
N SER A 94 9.13 -7.29 10.67
CA SER A 94 8.24 -6.49 11.51
C SER A 94 7.17 -5.72 10.73
N THR A 95 7.41 -5.43 9.44
CA THR A 95 6.48 -4.70 8.57
C THR A 95 5.54 -5.62 7.81
N HIS A 96 5.75 -6.94 7.86
CA HIS A 96 4.87 -7.88 7.19
C HIS A 96 3.48 -7.88 7.82
N ARG A 97 2.47 -7.89 6.96
CA ARG A 97 1.06 -7.82 7.33
C ARG A 97 0.27 -8.84 6.50
N ALA A 98 -0.65 -9.54 7.15
CA ALA A 98 -1.58 -10.45 6.49
C ALA A 98 -3.03 -9.98 6.72
N PRO A 99 -3.91 -10.14 5.72
CA PRO A 99 -5.32 -9.78 5.86
C PRO A 99 -6.01 -10.67 6.89
N ILE A 100 -6.93 -10.10 7.68
CA ILE A 100 -7.73 -10.86 8.68
C ILE A 100 -9.12 -11.28 8.15
N GLY A 101 -9.37 -11.13 6.85
CA GLY A 101 -10.66 -11.48 6.24
C GLY A 101 -11.80 -10.50 6.54
N ARG A 102 -11.52 -9.33 7.11
CA ARG A 102 -12.53 -8.29 7.35
C ARG A 102 -12.99 -7.69 6.00
N PRO A 103 -14.30 -7.52 5.75
CA PRO A 103 -14.79 -6.81 4.58
C PRO A 103 -14.25 -5.37 4.52
N PRO A 104 -13.95 -4.85 3.32
CA PRO A 104 -13.48 -3.48 3.18
C PRO A 104 -14.55 -2.47 3.61
N LEU A 105 -14.11 -1.26 3.91
CA LEU A 105 -14.98 -0.12 4.14
C LEU A 105 -15.46 0.43 2.79
N TYR A 106 -16.78 0.45 2.59
CA TYR A 106 -17.43 0.96 1.38
C TYR A 106 -17.75 2.46 1.56
N LEU A 107 -16.83 3.31 1.11
CA LEU A 107 -16.84 4.74 1.39
C LEU A 107 -17.33 5.56 0.20
N VAL A 108 -18.04 6.63 0.51
CA VAL A 108 -18.46 7.68 -0.43
C VAL A 108 -18.17 9.03 0.21
N ARG A 109 -17.44 9.89 -0.49
CA ARG A 109 -17.09 11.23 -0.01
C ARG A 109 -17.25 12.25 -1.12
N ASP A 110 -17.49 13.50 -0.74
CA ASP A 110 -17.38 14.61 -1.70
C ASP A 110 -15.91 14.85 -2.05
N GLY A 111 -15.68 15.50 -3.18
CA GLY A 111 -14.34 15.77 -3.65
C GLY A 111 -13.85 14.82 -4.73
N ASP A 112 -12.67 15.15 -5.25
CA ASP A 112 -11.90 14.37 -6.20
C ASP A 112 -10.49 14.12 -5.63
N HIS A 113 -9.49 13.90 -6.51
CA HIS A 113 -8.11 13.67 -6.10
C HIS A 113 -7.47 14.86 -5.35
N ARG A 114 -8.03 16.07 -5.48
CA ARG A 114 -7.63 17.28 -4.75
C ARG A 114 -8.12 17.27 -3.30
N GLY A 115 -8.92 16.28 -2.92
CA GLY A 115 -9.39 16.05 -1.56
C GLY A 115 -10.86 16.40 -1.37
N ASN A 116 -11.30 16.42 -0.11
CA ASN A 116 -12.67 16.79 0.28
C ASN A 116 -12.68 18.22 0.83
N PRO A 117 -12.82 19.26 -0.01
CA PRO A 117 -12.70 20.65 0.41
C PRO A 117 -13.80 21.09 1.37
N ARG A 118 -14.94 20.39 1.39
CA ARG A 118 -16.05 20.70 2.30
C ARG A 118 -15.93 20.02 3.66
N GLY A 119 -14.93 19.14 3.85
CA GLY A 119 -14.74 18.41 5.09
C GLY A 119 -15.94 17.53 5.48
N THR A 120 -16.81 17.20 4.53
CA THR A 120 -18.01 16.41 4.79
C THR A 120 -17.62 15.02 5.26
N LYS A 121 -18.37 14.50 6.24
CA LYS A 121 -18.13 13.16 6.74
C LYS A 121 -18.38 12.16 5.61
N ALA A 122 -17.41 11.29 5.35
CA ALA A 122 -17.58 10.21 4.40
C ALA A 122 -18.76 9.33 4.85
N ARG A 123 -19.66 9.01 3.92
CA ARG A 123 -20.70 8.01 4.13
C ARG A 123 -20.07 6.64 4.02
N LEU A 124 -20.38 5.78 4.99
CA LEU A 124 -19.96 4.39 5.02
C LEU A 124 -21.19 3.51 4.78
N HIS A 125 -21.15 2.72 3.73
CA HIS A 125 -22.15 1.69 3.46
C HIS A 125 -21.82 0.40 4.21
N GLN A 126 -22.84 -0.26 4.75
CA GLN A 126 -22.67 -1.51 5.50
C GLN A 126 -22.58 -2.73 4.59
N ARG A 127 -23.16 -2.65 3.38
CA ARG A 127 -23.18 -3.74 2.40
C ARG A 127 -22.59 -3.27 1.06
N PRO A 128 -21.89 -4.15 0.33
CA PRO A 128 -21.38 -3.82 -1.01
C PRO A 128 -22.51 -3.49 -1.99
N ALA A 129 -23.66 -4.17 -1.90
CA ALA A 129 -24.81 -3.93 -2.80
C ALA A 129 -25.29 -2.48 -2.71
N ASP A 130 -25.48 -1.96 -1.49
CA ASP A 130 -25.92 -0.57 -1.26
C ASP A 130 -24.94 0.46 -1.85
N TRP A 131 -23.64 0.16 -1.80
CA TRP A 131 -22.61 1.01 -2.39
C TRP A 131 -22.64 0.98 -3.93
N VAL A 132 -22.89 -0.19 -4.52
CA VAL A 132 -23.03 -0.35 -5.98
C VAL A 132 -24.28 0.34 -6.50
N GLU A 133 -25.41 0.17 -5.80
CA GLU A 133 -26.68 0.83 -6.13
C GLU A 133 -26.54 2.36 -6.08
N ASP A 134 -25.98 2.89 -5.00
CA ASP A 134 -25.70 4.33 -4.85
C ASP A 134 -24.78 4.88 -5.96
N PHE A 135 -23.76 4.11 -6.35
CA PHE A 135 -22.91 4.49 -7.47
C PHE A 135 -23.70 4.51 -8.80
N ALA A 136 -24.50 3.48 -9.07
CA ALA A 136 -25.28 3.35 -10.29
C ALA A 136 -26.33 4.45 -10.41
N GLU A 137 -27.07 4.74 -9.33
CA GLU A 137 -28.05 5.83 -9.27
C GLU A 137 -27.37 7.19 -9.51
N HIS A 138 -26.19 7.42 -8.92
CA HIS A 138 -25.45 8.65 -9.15
C HIS A 138 -25.00 8.80 -10.62
N GLN A 139 -24.48 7.73 -11.23
CA GLN A 139 -24.09 7.73 -12.65
C GLN A 139 -25.30 7.98 -13.57
N GLN A 140 -26.45 7.37 -13.28
CA GLN A 140 -27.67 7.57 -14.04
C GLN A 140 -28.15 9.02 -13.94
N ALA A 141 -28.17 9.60 -12.73
CA ALA A 141 -28.55 11.00 -12.53
C ALA A 141 -27.65 11.96 -13.33
N LEU A 142 -26.34 11.74 -13.36
CA LEU A 142 -25.42 12.53 -14.18
C LEU A 142 -25.71 12.37 -15.67
N ALA A 143 -25.95 11.14 -16.14
CA ALA A 143 -26.28 10.87 -17.53
C ALA A 143 -27.59 11.55 -17.95
N ASP A 144 -28.58 11.59 -17.05
CA ASP A 144 -29.86 12.24 -17.31
C ASP A 144 -29.74 13.76 -17.35
N GLU A 145 -28.92 14.38 -16.49
CA GLU A 145 -28.63 15.81 -16.56
C GLU A 145 -27.87 16.19 -17.83
N ILE A 146 -26.86 15.39 -18.24
CA ILE A 146 -26.13 15.62 -19.49
C ILE A 146 -27.06 15.55 -20.71
N LYS A 147 -28.07 14.67 -20.70
CA LYS A 147 -29.05 14.57 -21.78
C LYS A 147 -29.99 15.77 -21.86
N LYS A 148 -30.23 16.48 -20.76
CA LYS A 148 -31.13 17.65 -20.71
C LYS A 148 -30.49 18.91 -21.32
N GLY A 149 -29.15 18.97 -21.37
CA GLY A 149 -28.39 20.12 -21.87
C GLY A 149 -27.92 21.02 -20.75
#